data_AF-A0A9W9CD13-F1
#
_entry.id   AF-A0A9W9CD13-F1
#
_cell.length_a   1.000
_cell.length_b   1.000
_cell.length_c   1.000
_cell.angle_alpha   90.00
_cell.angle_beta   90.00
_cell.angle_gamma   90.00
#
_symmetry.space_group_name_H-M   'P 1'
#
loop_
_entity.id
_entity.type
_entity.pdbx_description
1 polymer ?
#
loop_
_entity_poly.entity_id
_entity_poly.type
_entity_poly.pdbx_seq_one_letter_code
_entity_poly.pdbx_strand_id
1 'polypeptide(L)'
;MRFSLFTAATAALAGSAAAVDHLVVVGNNSKLIFEPANITAAEGDTVTFKFWPKSHSVAQAAFAKPCEPMQDGFWSGFIPSEKGAAATTFMVNITNASQPLWFYCSRAEHCQDGMVGVINAPTSGQKTLAAFMKAAANATNNTSPVTTAGAGGMLMNGTTMNGTAGTGAASMMSASNYALGTVAIGMLASFML
;
A
#
# COMPACT_ATOMS: atom_id res chain seq x y z
N MET A 1 -34.26 -26.40 -43.82
CA MET A 1 -34.05 -25.34 -42.82
C MET A 1 -33.51 -25.96 -41.54
N ARG A 2 -32.22 -25.86 -41.24
CA ARG A 2 -31.67 -26.13 -39.91
C ARG A 2 -30.54 -25.14 -39.66
N PHE A 3 -30.75 -24.30 -38.65
CA PHE A 3 -29.95 -23.13 -38.31
C PHE A 3 -28.64 -23.54 -37.63
N SER A 4 -27.52 -23.07 -38.16
CA SER A 4 -26.21 -23.16 -37.51
C SER A 4 -26.16 -22.14 -36.37
N LEU A 5 -25.96 -22.62 -35.15
CA LEU A 5 -25.72 -21.80 -33.97
C LEU A 5 -24.28 -21.30 -34.00
N PHE A 6 -24.10 -19.99 -34.18
CA PHE A 6 -22.82 -19.32 -33.99
C PHE A 6 -22.66 -18.94 -32.52
N THR A 7 -21.78 -19.63 -31.81
CA THR A 7 -21.39 -19.27 -30.44
C THR A 7 -20.42 -18.09 -30.51
N ALA A 8 -20.91 -16.88 -30.21
CA ALA A 8 -20.05 -15.70 -30.10
C ALA A 8 -19.22 -15.78 -28.82
N ALA A 9 -17.90 -15.96 -28.96
CA ALA A 9 -16.96 -15.85 -27.85
C ALA A 9 -16.76 -14.36 -27.52
N THR A 10 -17.37 -13.88 -26.43
CA THR A 10 -17.05 -12.57 -25.85
C THR A 10 -15.68 -12.63 -25.18
N ALA A 11 -14.66 -12.07 -25.82
CA ALA A 11 -13.38 -11.82 -25.19
C ALA A 11 -13.56 -10.73 -24.12
N ALA A 12 -13.43 -11.10 -22.85
CA ALA A 12 -13.36 -10.14 -21.76
C ALA A 12 -12.02 -9.40 -21.84
N LEU A 13 -12.03 -8.10 -22.13
CA LEU A 13 -10.87 -7.26 -21.92
C LEU A 13 -10.67 -7.11 -20.40
N ALA A 14 -9.68 -7.82 -19.85
CA ALA A 14 -9.20 -7.55 -18.51
C ALA A 14 -8.52 -6.17 -18.52
N GLY A 15 -9.23 -5.13 -18.07
CA GLY A 15 -8.64 -3.83 -17.82
C GLY A 15 -7.67 -3.94 -16.66
N SER A 16 -6.38 -3.75 -16.90
CA SER A 16 -5.40 -3.55 -15.84
C SER A 16 -5.72 -2.22 -15.14
N ALA A 17 -6.31 -2.28 -13.95
CA ALA A 17 -6.42 -1.10 -13.09
C ALA A 17 -4.99 -0.69 -12.69
N ALA A 18 -4.61 0.55 -13.01
CA ALA A 18 -3.33 1.09 -12.57
C ALA A 18 -3.40 1.39 -11.06
N ALA A 19 -2.38 0.99 -10.32
CA ALA A 19 -2.23 1.35 -8.91
C ALA A 19 -2.14 2.88 -8.75
N VAL A 20 -2.95 3.44 -7.86
CA VAL A 20 -2.98 4.89 -7.57
C VAL A 20 -2.12 5.18 -6.34
N ASP A 21 -1.40 6.32 -6.37
CA ASP A 21 -0.71 6.86 -5.20
C ASP A 21 -1.54 7.96 -4.54
N HIS A 22 -1.87 7.78 -3.27
CA HIS A 22 -2.62 8.71 -2.44
C HIS A 22 -1.67 9.47 -1.52
N LEU A 23 -1.48 10.76 -1.76
CA LEU A 23 -0.59 11.60 -0.97
C LEU A 23 -1.25 12.05 0.34
N VAL A 24 -0.57 11.83 1.46
CA VAL A 24 -0.90 12.37 2.78
C VAL A 24 0.20 13.32 3.22
N VAL A 25 -0.18 14.57 3.43
CA VAL A 25 0.66 15.63 3.96
C VAL A 25 0.68 15.54 5.48
N VAL A 26 1.87 15.43 6.07
CA VAL A 26 2.05 15.26 7.51
C VAL A 26 2.65 16.53 8.11
N GLY A 27 1.84 17.26 8.87
CA GLY A 27 2.31 18.38 9.68
C GLY A 27 2.62 19.69 8.94
N ASN A 28 2.05 19.91 7.76
CA ASN A 28 2.28 21.14 6.98
C ASN A 28 1.73 22.38 7.69
N ASN A 29 2.35 23.54 7.44
CA ASN A 29 2.04 24.82 8.08
C ASN A 29 2.01 24.74 9.62
N SER A 30 2.86 23.89 10.21
CA SER A 30 2.95 23.67 11.66
C SER A 30 1.65 23.18 12.31
N LYS A 31 0.73 22.60 11.53
CA LYS A 31 -0.46 21.93 12.06
C LYS A 31 -0.11 20.53 12.57
N LEU A 32 -0.87 20.02 13.54
CA LEU A 32 -0.74 18.64 14.03
C LEU A 32 -1.80 17.75 13.36
N ILE A 33 -1.75 17.65 12.03
CA ILE A 33 -2.74 16.90 11.25
C ILE A 33 -2.10 16.06 10.16
N PHE A 34 -2.84 15.04 9.75
CA PHE A 34 -2.68 14.37 8.46
C PHE A 34 -3.66 14.97 7.46
N GLU A 35 -3.21 15.29 6.26
CA GLU A 35 -4.03 15.95 5.24
C GLU A 35 -3.91 15.23 3.88
N PRO A 36 -4.95 14.50 3.42
CA PRO A 36 -6.21 14.23 4.12
C PRO A 36 -6.04 13.23 5.29
N ALA A 37 -6.91 13.34 6.31
CA ALA A 37 -6.95 12.41 7.44
C ALA A 37 -7.82 11.17 7.18
N ASN A 38 -8.63 11.17 6.13
CA ASN A 38 -9.46 10.03 5.71
C ASN A 38 -9.23 9.76 4.23
N ILE A 39 -8.77 8.56 3.90
CA ILE A 39 -8.40 8.16 2.54
C ILE A 39 -9.24 6.95 2.14
N THR A 40 -9.68 6.89 0.89
CA THR A 40 -10.26 5.70 0.29
C THR A 40 -9.33 5.22 -0.81
N ALA A 41 -8.84 3.98 -0.71
CA ALA A 41 -7.83 3.41 -1.60
C ALA A 41 -8.20 1.96 -1.95
N ALA A 42 -7.98 1.57 -3.20
CA ALA A 42 -8.23 0.23 -3.71
C ALA A 42 -7.07 -0.72 -3.35
N GLU A 43 -7.30 -2.03 -3.49
CA GLU A 43 -6.21 -3.01 -3.38
C GLU A 43 -5.18 -2.78 -4.49
N GLY A 44 -3.91 -2.76 -4.12
CA GLY A 44 -2.79 -2.42 -5.00
C GLY A 44 -2.43 -0.94 -5.02
N ASP A 45 -3.26 -0.05 -4.47
CA ASP A 45 -2.91 1.36 -4.30
C ASP A 45 -1.81 1.53 -3.25
N THR A 46 -1.15 2.69 -3.28
CA THR A 46 -0.19 3.10 -2.25
C THR A 46 -0.65 4.38 -1.58
N VAL A 47 -0.43 4.49 -0.27
CA VAL A 47 -0.59 5.74 0.49
C VAL A 47 0.79 6.26 0.86
N THR A 48 1.16 7.41 0.30
CA THR A 48 2.46 8.05 0.53
C THR A 48 2.32 9.20 1.53
N PHE A 49 2.98 9.07 2.68
CA PHE A 49 3.10 10.09 3.70
C PHE A 49 4.34 10.96 3.43
N LYS A 50 4.12 12.25 3.26
CA LYS A 50 5.18 13.26 3.06
C LYS A 50 5.20 14.21 4.24
N PHE A 51 6.38 14.40 4.83
CA PHE A 51 6.54 15.05 6.13
C PHE A 51 6.98 16.49 5.97
N TRP A 52 6.41 17.41 6.74
CA TRP A 52 6.76 18.83 6.79
C TRP A 52 7.53 19.18 8.06
N PRO A 53 8.00 20.43 8.24
CA PRO A 53 8.91 20.79 9.31
C PRO A 53 8.44 20.38 10.70
N LYS A 54 9.42 20.28 11.61
CA LYS A 54 9.36 19.55 12.89
C LYS A 54 9.57 18.06 12.68
N SER A 55 9.13 17.24 13.62
CA SER A 55 9.32 15.80 13.62
C SER A 55 7.99 15.13 13.90
N HIS A 56 7.52 14.34 12.94
CA HIS A 56 6.26 13.61 13.00
C HIS A 56 6.50 12.14 12.68
N SER A 57 5.51 11.31 12.99
CA SER A 57 5.53 9.89 12.68
C SER A 57 4.14 9.43 12.21
N VAL A 58 4.10 8.24 11.65
CA VAL A 58 2.89 7.52 11.27
C VAL A 58 3.02 6.13 11.87
N ALA A 59 2.20 5.82 12.87
CA ALA A 59 2.14 4.52 13.54
C ALA A 59 0.74 3.93 13.37
N GLN A 60 0.64 2.64 13.05
CA GLN A 60 -0.64 1.95 13.01
C GLN A 60 -1.17 1.71 14.42
N ALA A 61 -2.48 1.87 14.58
CA ALA A 61 -3.22 1.59 15.79
C ALA A 61 -4.43 0.70 15.50
N ALA A 62 -4.92 0.02 16.53
CA ALA A 62 -6.28 -0.53 16.49
C ALA A 62 -7.29 0.60 16.76
N PHE A 63 -8.47 0.55 16.13
CA PHE A 63 -9.53 1.55 16.39
C PHE A 63 -9.84 1.73 17.88
N ALA A 64 -9.83 0.63 18.65
CA ALA A 64 -10.16 0.65 20.08
C ALA A 64 -9.05 1.21 20.98
N LYS A 65 -7.83 1.39 20.44
CA LYS A 65 -6.63 1.79 21.18
C LYS A 65 -5.86 2.86 20.40
N PRO A 66 -6.45 4.05 20.19
CA PRO A 66 -5.70 5.18 19.64
C PRO A 66 -4.49 5.52 20.52
N CYS A 67 -3.45 6.08 19.91
CA CYS A 67 -2.21 6.48 20.60
C CYS A 67 -1.40 5.32 21.21
N GLU A 68 -1.80 4.07 20.91
CA GLU A 68 -1.06 2.86 21.24
C GLU A 68 -0.69 2.12 19.95
N PRO A 69 0.54 1.58 19.85
CA PRO A 69 0.97 0.88 18.66
C PRO A 69 0.23 -0.46 18.52
N MET A 70 -0.26 -0.75 17.33
CA MET A 70 -0.77 -2.07 16.99
C MET A 70 0.40 -3.06 16.91
N GLN A 71 0.23 -4.24 17.49
CA GLN A 71 1.18 -5.34 17.36
C GLN A 71 1.36 -5.69 15.87
N ASP A 72 2.62 -5.80 15.45
CA ASP A 72 3.04 -6.05 14.06
C ASP A 72 2.54 -5.01 13.04
N GLY A 73 2.05 -3.86 13.52
CA GLY A 73 1.62 -2.74 12.69
C GLY A 73 2.80 -2.01 12.06
N PHE A 74 2.49 -1.14 11.10
CA PHE A 74 3.51 -0.31 10.47
C PHE A 74 3.91 0.90 11.34
N TRP A 75 5.16 1.36 11.19
CA TRP A 75 5.66 2.60 11.79
C TRP A 75 6.69 3.26 10.91
N SER A 76 6.55 4.57 10.66
CA SER A 76 7.52 5.34 9.88
C SER A 76 8.81 5.66 10.64
N GLY A 77 8.84 5.47 11.96
CA GLY A 77 9.79 6.18 12.79
C GLY A 77 9.50 7.69 12.82
N PHE A 78 10.33 8.46 13.52
CA PHE A 78 10.25 9.92 13.46
C PHE A 78 10.99 10.44 12.22
N ILE A 79 10.28 11.15 11.36
CA ILE A 79 10.86 11.77 10.17
C ILE A 79 10.92 13.29 10.39
N PRO A 80 12.12 13.86 10.61
CA PRO A 80 12.28 15.29 10.81
C PRO A 80 12.43 16.04 9.48
N SER A 81 12.04 17.32 9.49
CA SER A 81 12.44 18.32 8.50
C SER A 81 12.68 19.67 9.18
N GLU A 82 13.69 20.40 8.73
CA GLU A 82 13.98 21.75 9.22
C GLU A 82 13.16 22.81 8.46
N LYS A 83 13.09 22.70 7.14
CA LYS A 83 12.36 23.61 6.25
C LYS A 83 11.78 22.84 5.06
N GLY A 84 10.52 23.13 4.73
CA GLY A 84 9.83 22.46 3.64
C GLY A 84 9.61 20.96 3.90
N ALA A 85 9.28 20.23 2.84
CA ALA A 85 9.06 18.80 2.95
C ALA A 85 10.37 18.02 3.16
N ALA A 86 10.33 16.99 4.02
CA ALA A 86 11.41 16.04 4.21
C ALA A 86 11.73 15.30 2.90
N ALA A 87 12.99 14.93 2.72
CA ALA A 87 13.43 14.08 1.61
C ALA A 87 12.92 12.63 1.76
N THR A 88 12.71 12.19 3.00
CA THR A 88 12.18 10.86 3.31
C THR A 88 10.65 10.88 3.29
N THR A 89 10.05 9.94 2.57
CA THR A 89 8.62 9.63 2.64
C THR A 89 8.43 8.24 3.26
N PHE A 90 7.21 8.01 3.73
CA PHE A 90 6.79 6.71 4.22
C PHE A 90 5.62 6.23 3.37
N MET A 91 5.66 5.00 2.89
CA MET A 91 4.65 4.43 1.99
C MET A 91 3.98 3.23 2.65
N VAL A 92 2.68 3.10 2.49
CA VAL A 92 1.90 1.93 2.90
C VAL A 92 1.19 1.37 1.67
N ASN A 93 1.49 0.11 1.32
CA ASN A 93 0.80 -0.59 0.24
C ASN A 93 -0.54 -1.17 0.73
N ILE A 94 -1.62 -0.94 -0.01
CA ILE A 94 -2.95 -1.42 0.32
C ILE A 94 -3.13 -2.84 -0.20
N THR A 95 -2.95 -3.81 0.69
CA THR A 95 -3.08 -5.24 0.37
C THR A 95 -4.48 -5.80 0.63
N ASN A 96 -5.30 -5.10 1.40
CA ASN A 96 -6.69 -5.45 1.66
C ASN A 96 -7.52 -4.17 1.83
N ALA A 97 -8.31 -3.80 0.82
CA ALA A 97 -9.09 -2.57 0.86
C ALA A 97 -10.33 -2.65 1.77
N SER A 98 -10.73 -3.87 2.16
CA SER A 98 -11.84 -4.09 3.08
C SER A 98 -11.45 -3.96 4.55
N GLN A 99 -10.16 -3.81 4.86
CA GLN A 99 -9.66 -3.61 6.22
C GLN A 99 -9.30 -2.14 6.47
N PRO A 100 -10.01 -1.46 7.39
CA PRO A 100 -9.65 -0.10 7.77
C PRO A 100 -8.30 -0.06 8.49
N LEU A 101 -7.41 0.84 8.06
CA LEU A 101 -6.11 1.07 8.69
C LEU A 101 -6.15 2.39 9.46
N TRP A 102 -6.16 2.31 10.80
CA TRP A 102 -6.14 3.46 11.69
C TRP A 102 -4.70 3.80 12.05
N PHE A 103 -4.36 5.09 12.08
CA PHE A 103 -3.00 5.52 12.36
C PHE A 103 -2.96 6.84 13.12
N TYR A 104 -1.81 7.11 13.76
CA TYR A 104 -1.59 8.28 14.60
C TYR A 104 -0.14 8.74 14.53
N CYS A 105 0.10 9.97 14.98
CA CYS A 105 1.44 10.48 15.23
C CYS A 105 1.86 10.19 16.68
N SER A 106 2.95 9.44 16.84
CA SER A 106 3.46 8.97 18.13
C SER A 106 4.36 9.99 18.84
N ARG A 107 4.39 11.23 18.37
CA ARG A 107 5.22 12.32 18.92
C ARG A 107 4.47 13.06 20.02
N ALA A 108 5.06 13.15 21.21
CA ALA A 108 4.52 13.96 22.32
C ALA A 108 3.01 13.76 22.50
N GLU A 109 2.22 14.83 22.56
CA GLU A 109 0.76 14.77 22.66
C GLU A 109 0.05 14.90 21.30
N HIS A 110 0.76 14.77 20.17
CA HIS A 110 0.17 15.01 18.84
C HIS A 110 -1.06 14.13 18.59
N CYS A 111 -1.04 12.87 19.03
CA CYS A 111 -2.18 11.97 18.88
C CYS A 111 -3.42 12.48 19.64
N GLN A 112 -3.24 12.87 20.91
CA GLN A 112 -4.29 13.42 21.76
C GLN A 112 -4.80 14.77 21.22
N ASP A 113 -3.92 15.55 20.61
CA ASP A 113 -4.26 16.81 19.93
C ASP A 113 -4.97 16.61 18.57
N GLY A 114 -5.28 15.37 18.22
CA GLY A 114 -6.08 15.03 17.04
C GLY A 114 -5.27 14.66 15.79
N MET A 115 -3.95 14.45 15.91
CA MET A 115 -3.11 13.96 14.81
C MET A 115 -3.29 12.46 14.62
N VAL A 116 -4.47 12.10 14.11
CA VAL A 116 -4.90 10.74 13.79
C VAL A 116 -5.54 10.70 12.40
N GLY A 117 -5.56 9.53 11.79
CA GLY A 117 -6.16 9.34 10.47
C GLY A 117 -6.58 7.90 10.23
N VAL A 118 -7.20 7.69 9.08
CA VAL A 118 -7.72 6.39 8.66
C VAL A 118 -7.63 6.22 7.14
N ILE A 119 -7.24 5.03 6.71
CA ILE A 119 -7.40 4.55 5.32
C ILE A 119 -8.56 3.56 5.32
N ASN A 120 -9.47 3.68 4.35
CA ASN A 120 -10.63 2.82 4.15
C ASN A 120 -11.53 2.73 5.40
N ALA A 121 -11.92 3.89 5.94
CA ALA A 121 -12.88 3.94 7.03
C ALA A 121 -14.21 3.25 6.64
N PRO A 122 -14.87 2.53 7.57
CA PRO A 122 -16.20 2.00 7.32
C PRO A 122 -17.19 3.11 6.93
N THR A 123 -17.99 2.86 5.90
CA THR A 123 -19.02 3.80 5.41
C THR A 123 -20.27 3.82 6.28
N SER A 124 -20.39 2.90 7.25
CA SER A 124 -21.50 2.81 8.18
C SER A 124 -21.05 2.31 9.55
N GLY A 125 -21.92 2.46 10.54
CA GLY A 125 -21.66 2.07 11.92
C GLY A 125 -20.89 3.13 12.73
N GLN A 126 -20.32 2.71 13.85
CA GLN A 126 -19.77 3.63 14.87
C GLN A 126 -18.26 3.86 14.72
N LYS A 127 -17.57 3.08 13.89
CA LYS A 127 -16.13 3.18 13.67
C LYS A 127 -15.79 4.28 12.66
N THR A 128 -15.90 5.54 13.11
CA THR A 128 -15.67 6.73 12.28
C THR A 128 -14.36 7.44 12.66
N LEU A 129 -13.81 8.26 11.76
CA LEU A 129 -12.67 9.12 12.09
C LEU A 129 -12.96 10.03 13.29
N ALA A 130 -14.16 10.60 13.35
CA ALA A 130 -14.58 11.43 14.48
C ALA A 130 -14.58 10.66 15.81
N ALA A 131 -15.04 9.40 15.80
CA ALA A 131 -15.00 8.55 16.99
C ALA A 131 -13.57 8.20 17.40
N PHE A 132 -12.68 7.93 16.42
CA PHE A 132 -11.27 7.66 16.68
C PHE A 132 -10.55 8.88 17.24
N MET A 133 -10.76 10.07 16.67
CA MET A 133 -10.26 11.35 17.19
C MET A 133 -10.74 11.61 18.61
N LYS A 134 -12.03 11.39 18.89
CA LYS A 134 -12.59 11.55 20.24
C LYS A 134 -11.96 10.59 21.24
N ALA A 135 -11.72 9.34 20.85
CA ALA A 135 -11.05 8.38 21.72
C ALA A 135 -9.57 8.75 21.93
N ALA A 136 -8.87 9.23 20.90
CA ALA A 136 -7.49 9.68 20.96
C ALA A 136 -7.31 10.85 21.94
N ALA A 137 -8.21 11.84 21.90
CA ALA A 137 -8.19 12.98 22.83
C ALA A 137 -8.35 12.58 24.31
N ASN A 138 -8.86 11.38 24.58
CA ASN A 138 -8.99 10.84 25.94
C ASN A 138 -7.90 9.83 26.31
N ALA A 139 -6.93 9.57 25.42
CA ALA A 139 -5.84 8.64 25.68
C ALA A 139 -4.88 9.23 26.72
N THR A 140 -4.54 8.46 27.75
CA THR A 140 -3.62 8.91 28.81
C THR A 140 -2.16 9.00 28.33
N ASN A 141 -1.78 8.19 27.34
CA ASN A 141 -0.41 8.07 26.87
C ASN A 141 -0.36 8.10 25.33
N ASN A 142 0.79 8.51 24.80
CA ASN A 142 1.13 8.37 23.39
C ASN A 142 2.41 7.54 23.26
N THR A 143 2.26 6.31 22.77
CA THR A 143 3.35 5.33 22.79
C THR A 143 3.94 5.18 21.40
N SER A 144 5.27 5.18 21.28
CA SER A 144 5.92 4.87 20.01
C SER A 144 6.20 3.37 19.87
N PRO A 145 6.01 2.78 18.67
CA PRO A 145 6.57 1.47 18.33
C PRO A 145 8.09 1.42 18.52
N VAL A 146 8.64 0.20 18.61
CA VAL A 146 10.10 -0.04 18.74
C VAL A 146 10.76 -0.47 17.41
N THR A 147 9.96 -0.88 16.42
CA THR A 147 10.42 -1.35 15.11
C THR A 147 9.89 -0.48 13.99
N THR A 148 10.80 0.06 13.18
CA THR A 148 10.47 0.86 11.99
C THR A 148 10.14 -0.05 10.81
N ALA A 149 9.27 0.40 9.91
CA ALA A 149 8.89 -0.28 8.67
C ALA A 149 8.30 -1.70 8.87
N GLY A 150 7.30 -1.82 9.76
CA GLY A 150 6.46 -3.01 9.94
C GLY A 150 5.51 -3.31 8.77
N ALA A 151 4.44 -4.07 9.01
CA ALA A 151 3.58 -4.65 7.98
C ALA A 151 3.19 -3.68 6.83
N GLY A 152 3.79 -3.89 5.65
CA GLY A 152 3.48 -3.13 4.42
C GLY A 152 4.02 -1.70 4.37
N GLY A 153 4.76 -1.27 5.40
CA GLY A 153 5.38 0.05 5.48
C GLY A 153 6.78 0.08 4.84
N MET A 154 7.07 1.11 4.05
CA MET A 154 8.37 1.30 3.41
C MET A 154 8.86 2.74 3.58
N LEU A 155 10.15 2.92 3.91
CA LEU A 155 10.80 4.22 3.91
C LEU A 155 11.47 4.45 2.57
N MET A 156 11.15 5.58 1.94
CA MET A 156 11.78 5.98 0.68
C MET A 156 12.56 7.26 0.92
N ASN A 157 13.88 7.17 0.81
CA ASN A 157 14.71 8.36 0.76
C ASN A 157 14.69 8.90 -0.68
N GLY A 158 14.53 10.21 -0.88
CA GLY A 158 14.47 10.87 -2.19
C GLY A 158 15.69 10.66 -3.12
N THR A 159 16.62 9.77 -2.75
CA THR A 159 17.67 9.20 -3.56
C THR A 159 17.58 7.68 -3.46
N THR A 160 17.19 7.02 -4.55
CA THR A 160 17.26 5.57 -4.80
C THR A 160 16.18 4.66 -4.17
N MET A 161 15.42 4.02 -5.06
CA MET A 161 14.65 2.79 -4.82
C MET A 161 15.62 1.66 -4.44
N ASN A 162 15.83 1.39 -3.16
CA ASN A 162 16.43 0.11 -2.75
C ASN A 162 15.30 -0.89 -2.50
N GLY A 163 14.65 -1.31 -3.59
CA GLY A 163 13.87 -2.54 -3.59
C GLY A 163 14.85 -3.70 -3.45
N THR A 164 15.02 -4.20 -2.23
CA THR A 164 15.53 -5.57 -2.05
C THR A 164 14.49 -6.49 -2.65
N ALA A 165 14.66 -6.81 -3.92
CA ALA A 165 14.00 -7.95 -4.55
C ALA A 165 14.29 -9.16 -3.66
N GLY A 166 13.26 -9.66 -2.99
CA GLY A 166 13.35 -10.94 -2.30
C GLY A 166 13.80 -11.99 -3.30
N THR A 167 14.97 -12.57 -3.07
CA THR A 167 15.43 -13.81 -3.69
C THR A 167 14.58 -14.96 -3.15
N GLY A 168 13.30 -14.98 -3.54
CA GLY A 168 12.43 -16.14 -3.46
C GLY A 168 12.59 -16.94 -4.74
N ALA A 169 13.65 -17.72 -4.84
CA ALA A 169 13.77 -18.76 -5.88
C ALA A 169 12.74 -19.86 -5.57
N ALA A 170 11.49 -19.65 -6.00
CA ALA A 170 10.52 -20.72 -6.11
C ALA A 170 10.93 -21.61 -7.29
N SER A 171 11.25 -22.86 -6.96
CA SER A 171 11.50 -23.95 -7.88
C SER A 171 10.35 -24.10 -8.87
N MET A 172 10.66 -24.14 -10.16
CA MET A 172 9.80 -24.79 -11.15
C MET A 172 10.67 -25.62 -12.09
N MET A 173 10.33 -26.90 -12.12
CA MET A 173 11.02 -27.95 -12.86
C MET A 173 11.14 -27.63 -14.36
N SER A 174 12.29 -28.05 -14.88
CA SER A 174 12.68 -28.16 -16.28
C SER A 174 11.61 -28.76 -17.19
N ALA A 175 11.31 -28.08 -18.29
CA ALA A 175 10.73 -28.67 -19.49
C ALA A 175 11.63 -28.32 -20.69
N SER A 176 11.89 -29.36 -21.48
CA SER A 176 12.97 -29.53 -22.44
C SER A 176 12.96 -28.55 -23.62
N ASN A 177 14.15 -27.99 -23.92
CA ASN A 177 14.42 -27.30 -25.18
C ASN A 177 14.55 -28.30 -26.33
N TYR A 178 13.67 -28.18 -27.33
CA TYR A 178 14.01 -28.53 -28.71
C TYR A 178 14.78 -27.37 -29.32
N ALA A 179 16.01 -27.62 -29.75
CA ALA A 179 16.71 -26.76 -30.69
C ALA A 179 17.62 -27.59 -31.60
N LEU A 180 17.73 -27.11 -32.84
CA LEU A 180 18.67 -27.50 -33.90
C LEU A 180 18.24 -28.79 -34.63
N GLY A 181 18.07 -28.84 -35.94
CA GLY A 181 18.42 -27.96 -37.05
C GLY A 181 18.62 -28.85 -38.29
N THR A 182 18.52 -28.23 -39.46
CA THR A 182 18.97 -28.69 -40.79
C THR A 182 18.04 -29.52 -41.69
N VAL A 183 17.72 -28.87 -42.82
CA VAL A 183 17.85 -29.33 -44.23
C VAL A 183 16.85 -30.36 -44.76
N ALA A 184 16.00 -29.94 -45.71
CA ALA A 184 16.07 -30.33 -47.12
C ALA A 184 14.73 -30.07 -47.85
N ILE A 185 14.85 -29.42 -49.00
CA ILE A 185 13.81 -29.20 -50.01
C ILE A 185 13.78 -30.44 -50.90
N GLY A 186 12.61 -30.99 -51.26
CA GLY A 186 12.58 -32.01 -52.32
C GLY A 186 11.30 -32.83 -52.48
N MET A 187 10.45 -32.39 -53.42
CA MET A 187 9.76 -33.18 -54.46
C MET A 187 8.95 -34.46 -54.15
N LEU A 188 7.65 -34.35 -54.48
CA LEU A 188 6.86 -35.13 -55.46
C LEU A 188 6.68 -36.67 -55.37
N ALA A 189 5.45 -37.05 -55.78
CA ALA A 189 4.93 -38.33 -56.25
C ALA A 189 4.59 -39.37 -55.17
N SER A 190 3.33 -39.75 -54.93
CA SER A 190 2.31 -40.42 -55.77
C SER A 190 2.50 -41.93 -55.90
N PHE A 191 1.37 -42.63 -55.67
CA PHE A 191 0.97 -43.98 -56.13
C PHE A 191 1.21 -45.26 -55.31
N MET A 192 0.09 -46.00 -55.17
CA MET A 192 -0.12 -47.46 -55.07
C MET A 192 0.40 -48.20 -53.82
N LEU A 193 -0.30 -49.15 -53.20
CA LEU A 193 -1.47 -49.97 -53.59
C LEU A 193 -2.54 -49.98 -52.49
#